data_AF-A0A2M8LYV1-F1
#
_entry.id   AF-A0A2M8LYV1-F1
#
_cell.length_a   1.000
_cell.length_b   1.000
_cell.length_c   1.000
_cell.angle_alpha   90.00
_cell.angle_beta   90.00
_cell.angle_gamma   90.00
#
_symmetry.space_group_name_H-M   'P 1'
#
loop_
_entity.id
_entity.type
_entity.pdbx_description
1 polymer ?
#
loop_
_entity_poly.entity_id
_entity_poly.type
_entity_poly.pdbx_seq_one_letter_code
_entity_poly.pdbx_strand_id
1 'polypeptide(L)'
;MTVQTDTTTLPTAEEIAASLDWRGRSGEVVPGADAAHHLEAVRSLLDKRGWSRTVGSGSDEEETEDGTHPLAGADESWTVKRLLLGLIRAVVEEMSWTPAPPTLNGALDAVSRTADGDADTETVAGRCIEAVLRLRTGARYPSLIAWSGKRGRTYEEICEVLTEAAAFARTHGPAVA
;
A
#
# COMPACT_ATOMS: atom_id res chain seq x y z
N MET A 1 -34.24 36.05 -9.66
CA MET A 1 -33.25 35.29 -8.85
C MET A 1 -32.68 34.23 -9.75
N THR A 2 -31.59 34.54 -10.45
CA THR A 2 -31.00 33.67 -11.48
C THR A 2 -30.05 32.70 -10.77
N VAL A 3 -30.37 31.41 -10.81
CA VAL A 3 -29.49 30.36 -10.31
C VAL A 3 -28.34 30.25 -11.30
N GLN A 4 -27.16 30.72 -10.88
CA GLN A 4 -25.93 30.59 -11.64
C GLN A 4 -25.47 29.14 -11.47
N THR A 5 -25.76 28.30 -12.46
CA THR A 5 -25.20 26.95 -12.53
C THR A 5 -23.73 27.09 -12.91
N ASP A 6 -22.86 27.20 -11.90
CA ASP A 6 -21.41 27.05 -12.09
C ASP A 6 -21.17 25.66 -12.69
N THR A 7 -20.96 25.65 -13.99
CA THR A 7 -20.58 24.44 -14.73
C THR A 7 -19.08 24.34 -14.58
N THR A 8 -18.62 23.94 -13.39
CA THR A 8 -17.20 23.74 -13.14
C THR A 8 -16.76 22.51 -13.94
N THR A 9 -16.19 22.74 -15.12
CA THR A 9 -15.56 21.72 -15.95
C THR A 9 -14.54 20.96 -15.11
N LEU A 10 -14.64 19.63 -15.07
CA LEU A 10 -13.65 18.79 -14.41
C LEU A 10 -12.30 18.97 -15.12
N PRO A 11 -11.19 19.09 -14.37
CA PRO A 11 -9.88 19.26 -14.96
C PRO A 11 -9.50 18.03 -15.80
N THR A 12 -8.82 18.26 -16.92
CA THR A 12 -8.33 17.19 -17.79
C THR A 12 -7.10 16.50 -17.18
N ALA A 13 -6.74 15.32 -17.70
CA ALA A 13 -5.52 14.63 -17.28
C ALA A 13 -4.26 15.47 -17.52
N GLU A 14 -4.22 16.22 -18.62
CA GLU A 14 -3.12 17.10 -19.00
C GLU A 14 -2.99 18.29 -18.04
N GLU A 15 -4.11 18.91 -17.64
CA GLU A 15 -4.12 19.99 -16.65
C GLU A 15 -3.68 19.51 -15.26
N ILE A 16 -4.14 18.33 -14.84
CA ILE A 16 -3.71 17.73 -13.56
C ILE A 16 -2.21 17.43 -13.61
N ALA A 17 -1.72 16.80 -14.68
CA ALA A 17 -0.31 16.48 -14.86
C ALA A 17 0.59 17.72 -14.84
N ALA A 18 0.19 18.79 -15.54
CA ALA A 18 0.93 20.04 -15.58
C ALA A 18 1.03 20.72 -14.20
N SER A 19 0.07 20.43 -13.31
CA SER A 19 0.05 20.93 -11.92
C SER A 19 0.74 20.00 -10.91
N LEU A 20 1.13 18.80 -11.32
CA LEU A 20 1.69 17.79 -10.43
C LEU A 20 3.16 18.11 -10.15
N ASP A 21 3.52 18.10 -8.86
CA ASP A 21 4.92 18.20 -8.45
C ASP A 21 5.59 16.84 -8.61
N TRP A 22 6.50 16.75 -9.57
CA TRP A 22 7.30 15.55 -9.86
C TRP A 22 8.55 15.45 -8.99
N ARG A 23 8.76 16.34 -8.01
CA ARG A 23 9.88 16.24 -7.08
C ARG A 23 9.56 15.30 -5.92
N GLY A 24 10.49 14.41 -5.62
CA GLY A 24 10.45 13.55 -4.44
C GLY A 24 10.72 14.30 -3.12
N ARG A 25 10.82 13.56 -2.02
CA ARG A 25 11.16 14.11 -0.69
C ARG A 25 12.58 14.67 -0.64
N SER A 26 13.50 14.16 -1.44
CA SER A 26 14.86 14.71 -1.58
C SER A 26 14.89 16.08 -2.29
N GLY A 27 13.84 16.40 -3.05
CA GLY A 27 13.79 17.55 -3.96
C GLY A 27 14.24 17.24 -5.40
N GLU A 28 14.74 16.03 -5.67
CA GLU A 28 15.07 15.57 -7.02
C GLU A 28 13.81 15.28 -7.84
N VAL A 29 13.89 15.51 -9.16
CA VAL A 29 12.78 15.23 -10.08
C VAL A 29 12.76 13.74 -10.39
N VAL A 30 11.62 13.11 -10.13
CA VAL A 30 11.38 11.70 -10.44
C VAL A 30 10.88 11.56 -11.88
N PRO A 31 11.55 10.79 -12.75
CA PRO A 31 11.04 10.47 -14.07
C PRO A 31 9.70 9.73 -14.02
N GLY A 32 8.85 9.97 -15.02
CA GLY A 32 7.56 9.29 -15.13
C GLY A 32 7.68 7.76 -15.21
N ALA A 33 8.73 7.27 -15.86
CA ALA A 33 9.03 5.84 -15.97
C ALA A 33 9.35 5.21 -14.60
N ASP A 34 10.08 5.90 -13.74
CA ASP A 34 10.49 5.39 -12.43
C ASP A 34 9.29 5.34 -11.46
N ALA A 35 8.45 6.38 -11.47
CA ALA A 35 7.20 6.37 -10.70
C ALA A 35 6.24 5.25 -11.18
N ALA A 36 6.18 4.99 -12.49
CA ALA A 36 5.40 3.88 -13.03
C ALA A 36 5.95 2.51 -12.63
N HIS A 37 7.28 2.34 -12.66
CA HIS A 37 7.94 1.11 -12.20
C HIS A 37 7.63 0.82 -10.73
N HIS A 38 7.69 1.84 -9.87
CA HIS A 38 7.31 1.73 -8.45
C HIS A 38 5.86 1.25 -8.30
N LEU A 39 4.91 1.82 -9.06
CA LEU A 39 3.49 1.43 -9.01
C LEU A 39 3.25 -0.02 -9.48
N GLU A 40 3.98 -0.48 -10.48
CA GLU A 40 3.92 -1.86 -10.95
C GLU A 40 4.52 -2.84 -9.95
N ALA A 41 5.60 -2.46 -9.27
CA ALA A 41 6.18 -3.22 -8.18
C ALA A 41 5.22 -3.30 -6.98
N VAL A 42 4.52 -2.22 -6.66
CA VAL A 42 3.46 -2.21 -5.63
C VAL A 42 2.35 -3.20 -5.98
N ARG A 43 1.85 -3.16 -7.22
CA ARG A 43 0.85 -4.13 -7.68
C ARG A 43 1.36 -5.57 -7.56
N SER A 44 2.58 -5.82 -8.01
CA SER A 44 3.22 -7.14 -7.91
C SER A 44 3.38 -7.61 -6.46
N LEU A 45 3.63 -6.70 -5.52
CA LEU A 45 3.70 -7.00 -4.10
C LEU A 45 2.33 -7.38 -3.54
N LEU A 46 1.29 -6.63 -3.89
CA LEU A 46 -0.08 -6.92 -3.47
C LEU A 46 -0.60 -8.24 -4.06
N ASP A 47 -0.25 -8.56 -5.32
CA ASP A 47 -0.61 -9.84 -5.94
C ASP A 47 0.00 -11.02 -5.18
N LYS A 48 1.20 -10.84 -4.61
CA LYS A 48 1.92 -11.89 -3.85
C LYS A 48 1.45 -12.01 -2.41
N ARG A 49 1.18 -10.89 -1.73
CA ARG A 49 0.90 -10.85 -0.28
C ARG A 49 -0.57 -10.64 0.07
N GLY A 50 -1.41 -10.45 -0.92
CA GLY A 50 -2.76 -9.94 -0.75
C GLY A 50 -2.77 -8.45 -0.40
N TRP A 51 -3.99 -7.93 -0.23
CA TRP A 51 -4.25 -6.55 0.16
C TRP A 51 -5.22 -6.51 1.33
N SER A 52 -5.01 -5.59 2.26
CA SER A 52 -5.96 -5.26 3.31
C SER A 52 -6.40 -3.80 3.24
N ARG A 53 -7.67 -3.56 3.52
CA ARG A 53 -8.25 -2.21 3.62
C ARG A 53 -7.73 -1.45 4.84
N THR A 54 -7.50 -2.15 5.93
CA THR A 54 -7.09 -1.59 7.22
C THR A 54 -5.72 -2.12 7.59
N VAL A 55 -4.94 -1.31 8.31
CA VAL A 55 -3.73 -1.81 8.94
C VAL A 55 -4.16 -2.94 9.86
N GLY A 56 -3.78 -4.17 9.53
CA GLY A 56 -3.89 -5.27 10.45
C GLY A 56 -2.96 -4.94 11.60
N SER A 57 -3.50 -4.56 12.75
CA SER A 57 -2.79 -4.85 13.98
C SER A 57 -2.64 -6.37 13.94
N GLY A 58 -1.43 -6.91 13.99
CA GLY A 58 -1.19 -8.37 13.99
C GLY A 58 -1.72 -9.06 15.25
N SER A 59 -2.81 -8.54 15.80
CA SER A 59 -3.44 -8.82 17.08
C SER A 59 -4.95 -8.97 16.88
N ASP A 60 -5.40 -9.49 15.73
CA ASP A 60 -6.53 -10.41 15.80
C ASP A 60 -5.96 -11.74 16.32
N GLU A 61 -5.44 -11.68 17.55
CA GLU A 61 -5.59 -12.76 18.50
C GLU A 61 -7.11 -12.92 18.59
N GLU A 62 -7.68 -13.72 17.69
CA GLU A 62 -8.69 -14.64 18.18
C GLU A 62 -8.03 -15.27 19.40
N GLU A 63 -8.46 -14.84 20.60
CA GLU A 63 -8.28 -15.61 21.82
C GLU A 63 -8.78 -17.01 21.45
N THR A 64 -7.87 -17.85 20.99
CA THR A 64 -8.09 -19.27 21.01
C THR A 64 -8.37 -19.52 22.48
N GLU A 65 -9.57 -20.01 22.78
CA GLU A 65 -9.99 -20.41 24.13
C GLU A 65 -9.01 -21.43 24.77
N ASP A 66 -8.00 -21.87 24.02
CA ASP A 66 -6.86 -22.66 24.45
C ASP A 66 -5.54 -21.89 24.30
N GLY A 67 -5.42 -20.75 24.99
CA GLY A 67 -4.19 -19.95 25.16
C GLY A 67 -3.05 -20.68 25.90
N THR A 68 -2.92 -21.99 25.68
CA THR A 68 -1.84 -22.81 26.21
C THR A 68 -0.61 -22.59 25.34
N HIS A 69 0.16 -21.55 25.67
CA HIS A 69 1.53 -21.39 25.15
C HIS A 69 2.25 -22.76 25.27
N PRO A 70 3.06 -23.23 24.29
CA PRO A 70 3.64 -24.58 24.32
C PRO A 70 4.52 -24.90 25.55
N LEU A 71 4.88 -23.87 26.32
CA LEU A 71 5.60 -23.94 27.60
C LEU A 71 4.75 -23.58 28.84
N ALA A 72 3.47 -23.25 28.67
CA ALA A 72 2.55 -23.03 29.78
C ALA A 72 2.40 -24.36 30.55
N GLY A 73 2.90 -24.38 31.79
CA GLY A 73 2.96 -25.58 32.63
C GLY A 73 4.26 -26.38 32.53
N ALA A 74 5.34 -25.81 32.00
CA ALA A 74 6.67 -26.39 32.16
C ALA A 74 7.07 -26.41 33.64
N ASP A 75 7.42 -27.59 34.15
CA ASP A 75 7.91 -27.80 35.52
C ASP A 75 9.16 -28.71 35.53
N GLU A 76 9.74 -28.94 36.70
CA GLU A 76 10.96 -29.74 36.87
C GLU A 76 10.80 -31.23 36.48
N SER A 77 9.56 -31.72 36.30
CA SER A 77 9.28 -33.09 35.85
C SER A 77 9.41 -33.24 34.33
N TRP A 78 9.52 -32.14 33.58
CA TRP A 78 9.70 -32.19 32.15
C TRP A 78 11.08 -32.73 31.79
N THR A 79 11.10 -33.70 30.90
CA THR A 79 12.36 -34.15 30.31
C THR A 79 12.94 -33.07 29.39
N VAL A 80 14.27 -32.99 29.31
CA VAL A 80 14.98 -32.08 28.39
C VAL A 80 14.46 -32.21 26.95
N LYS A 81 14.16 -33.44 26.50
CA LYS A 81 13.57 -33.70 25.18
C LYS A 81 12.21 -33.01 25.00
N ARG A 82 11.36 -33.00 26.03
CA ARG A 82 10.03 -32.38 26.00
C ARG A 82 10.12 -30.86 25.99
N LEU A 83 11.05 -30.29 26.76
CA LEU A 83 11.37 -28.86 26.73
C LEU A 83 11.88 -28.42 25.35
N LEU A 84 12.81 -29.16 24.74
CA LEU A 84 13.33 -28.85 23.42
C LEU A 84 12.25 -28.92 22.33
N LEU A 85 11.35 -29.90 22.38
CA LEU A 85 10.24 -29.97 21.42
C LEU A 85 9.22 -28.85 21.62
N GLY A 86 8.93 -28.45 22.86
CA GLY A 86 8.07 -27.30 23.16
C GLY A 86 8.67 -25.99 22.65
N LEU A 87 9.98 -25.79 22.86
CA LEU A 87 10.71 -24.64 22.34
C LEU A 87 10.74 -24.61 20.81
N ILE A 88 11.01 -25.74 20.16
CA ILE A 88 11.00 -25.83 18.68
C ILE A 88 9.61 -25.49 18.14
N ARG A 89 8.53 -25.94 18.79
CA ARG A 89 7.16 -25.59 18.37
C ARG A 89 6.87 -24.11 18.55
N ALA A 90 7.18 -23.54 19.72
CA ALA A 90 7.01 -22.12 19.96
C ALA A 90 7.81 -21.27 18.97
N VAL A 91 9.04 -21.68 18.66
CA VAL A 91 9.88 -21.02 17.65
C VAL A 91 9.30 -21.17 16.25
N VAL A 92 8.82 -22.35 15.87
CA VAL A 92 8.19 -22.56 14.55
C VAL A 92 6.89 -21.76 14.45
N GLU A 93 6.10 -21.66 15.51
CA GLU A 93 4.87 -20.87 15.59
C GLU A 93 5.15 -19.36 15.50
N GLU A 94 6.09 -18.86 16.29
CA GLU A 94 6.59 -17.49 16.22
C GLU A 94 7.20 -17.16 14.84
N MET A 95 7.97 -18.08 14.25
CA MET A 95 8.58 -17.92 12.93
C MET A 95 7.62 -18.17 11.78
N SER A 96 6.44 -18.75 12.03
CA SER A 96 5.37 -18.90 11.03
C SER A 96 4.40 -17.72 11.05
N TRP A 97 4.74 -16.64 11.76
CA TRP A 97 4.11 -15.34 11.61
C TRP A 97 4.09 -14.93 10.13
N THR A 98 2.92 -15.04 9.53
CA THR A 98 2.67 -14.45 8.22
C THR A 98 2.28 -12.99 8.47
N PRO A 99 3.08 -12.02 8.02
CA PRO A 99 2.70 -10.63 8.17
C PRO A 99 1.34 -10.40 7.52
N ALA A 100 0.46 -9.68 8.22
CA ALA A 100 -0.86 -9.34 7.71
C ALA A 100 -0.73 -8.70 6.30
N PRO A 101 -1.71 -8.94 5.39
CA PRO A 101 -1.68 -8.34 4.07
C PRO A 101 -1.51 -6.81 4.17
N PRO A 102 -0.60 -6.21 3.40
CA PRO A 102 -0.35 -4.78 3.49
C PRO A 102 -1.55 -3.96 3.01
N THR A 103 -1.68 -2.75 3.55
CA THR A 103 -2.53 -1.72 2.94
C THR A 103 -1.87 -1.18 1.67
N LEU A 104 -2.61 -0.45 0.83
CA LEU A 104 -2.03 0.19 -0.35
C LEU A 104 -0.90 1.16 0.02
N ASN A 105 -1.10 1.97 1.07
CA ASN A 105 -0.07 2.88 1.58
C ASN A 105 1.13 2.10 2.16
N GLY A 106 0.87 1.02 2.89
CA GLY A 106 1.94 0.15 3.42
C GLY A 106 2.72 -0.55 2.30
N ALA A 107 2.08 -0.89 1.19
CA ALA A 107 2.75 -1.48 0.03
C ALA A 107 3.63 -0.45 -0.70
N LEU A 108 3.19 0.81 -0.84
CA LEU A 108 4.02 1.90 -1.37
C LEU A 108 5.30 2.08 -0.55
N ASP A 109 5.17 2.16 0.79
CA ASP A 109 6.31 2.27 1.73
C ASP A 109 7.16 0.99 1.79
N ALA A 110 6.58 -0.18 1.53
CA ALA A 110 7.35 -1.42 1.43
C ALA A 110 8.24 -1.41 0.19
N VAL A 111 7.71 -1.02 -0.97
CA VAL A 111 8.46 -0.96 -2.24
C VAL A 111 9.57 0.09 -2.20
N SER A 112 9.36 1.22 -1.51
CA SER A 112 10.37 2.28 -1.34
C SER A 112 11.63 1.85 -0.58
N ARG A 113 11.60 0.65 0.03
CA ARG A 113 12.74 0.04 0.73
C ARG A 113 13.35 -1.13 -0.05
N THR A 114 13.04 -1.25 -1.34
CA THR A 114 13.54 -2.30 -2.22
C THR A 114 14.39 -1.73 -3.35
N ALA A 115 14.79 -2.58 -4.30
CA ALA A 115 15.48 -2.11 -5.51
C ALA A 115 14.51 -1.48 -6.55
N ASP A 116 13.20 -1.67 -6.38
CA ASP A 116 12.17 -1.21 -7.31
C ASP A 116 11.65 0.20 -7.00
N GLY A 117 12.24 0.87 -6.00
CA GLY A 117 11.84 2.21 -5.62
C GLY A 117 12.63 2.75 -4.43
N ASP A 118 12.31 3.98 -4.08
CA ASP A 118 12.89 4.77 -3.01
C ASP A 118 11.85 5.74 -2.43
N ALA A 119 12.27 6.58 -1.48
CA ALA A 119 11.41 7.53 -0.81
C ALA A 119 10.80 8.60 -1.75
N ASP A 120 11.42 8.85 -2.90
CA ASP A 120 11.03 9.86 -3.86
C ASP A 120 10.00 9.33 -4.85
N THR A 121 10.28 8.17 -5.43
CA THR A 121 9.35 7.40 -6.26
C THR A 121 8.08 7.04 -5.50
N GLU A 122 8.16 6.69 -4.21
CA GLU A 122 6.98 6.50 -3.34
C GLU A 122 6.08 7.75 -3.29
N THR A 123 6.70 8.91 -3.10
CA THR A 123 6.00 10.19 -2.97
C THR A 123 5.29 10.55 -4.27
N VAL A 124 6.00 10.43 -5.39
CA VAL A 124 5.47 10.75 -6.71
C VAL A 124 4.42 9.72 -7.17
N ALA A 125 4.63 8.44 -6.87
CA ALA A 125 3.65 7.38 -7.10
C ALA A 125 2.32 7.65 -6.35
N GLY A 126 2.40 8.06 -5.08
CA GLY A 126 1.22 8.46 -4.30
C GLY A 126 0.46 9.62 -4.95
N ARG A 127 1.17 10.65 -5.42
CA ARG A 127 0.57 11.78 -6.15
C ARG A 127 -0.08 11.37 -7.46
N CYS A 128 0.54 10.44 -8.21
CA CYS A 128 -0.04 9.90 -9.45
C CYS A 128 -1.36 9.16 -9.18
N ILE A 129 -1.43 8.39 -8.07
CA ILE A 129 -2.68 7.76 -7.66
C ILE A 129 -3.73 8.81 -7.34
N GLU A 130 -3.41 9.83 -6.54
CA GLU A 130 -4.36 10.89 -6.20
C GLU A 130 -4.82 11.70 -7.42
N ALA A 131 -3.95 11.90 -8.42
CA ALA A 131 -4.31 12.47 -9.71
C ALA A 131 -5.36 11.63 -10.45
N VAL A 132 -5.17 10.32 -10.53
CA VAL A 132 -6.14 9.39 -11.12
C VAL A 132 -7.45 9.37 -10.32
N LEU A 133 -7.38 9.39 -8.99
CA LEU A 133 -8.57 9.47 -8.14
C LEU A 133 -9.33 10.78 -8.37
N ARG A 134 -8.64 11.89 -8.62
CA ARG A 134 -9.24 13.18 -8.92
C ARG A 134 -9.98 13.13 -10.26
N LEU A 135 -9.40 12.48 -11.27
CA LEU A 135 -10.06 12.22 -12.56
C LEU A 135 -11.30 11.34 -12.40
N ARG A 136 -11.20 10.24 -11.64
CA ARG A 136 -12.29 9.26 -11.45
C ARG A 136 -13.46 9.82 -10.65
N THR A 137 -13.19 10.62 -9.63
CA THR A 137 -14.21 11.03 -8.63
C THR A 137 -14.66 12.48 -8.77
N GLY A 138 -13.91 13.31 -9.50
CA GLY A 138 -14.11 14.76 -9.53
C GLY A 138 -13.77 15.48 -8.22
N ALA A 139 -13.30 14.77 -7.19
CA ALA A 139 -12.91 15.37 -5.92
C ALA A 139 -11.65 16.23 -6.11
N ARG A 140 -11.63 17.44 -5.53
CA ARG A 140 -10.49 18.36 -5.69
C ARG A 140 -9.21 17.85 -5.02
N TYR A 141 -9.35 17.19 -3.87
CA TYR A 141 -8.26 16.66 -3.06
C TYR A 141 -8.62 15.26 -2.55
N PRO A 142 -8.59 14.23 -3.42
CA PRO A 142 -8.83 12.87 -2.97
C PRO A 142 -7.67 12.41 -2.08
N SER A 143 -7.99 11.74 -0.98
CA SER A 143 -6.97 11.09 -0.15
C SER A 143 -6.85 9.62 -0.55
N LEU A 144 -5.66 9.21 -0.94
CA LEU A 144 -5.34 7.81 -1.23
C LEU A 144 -5.70 6.88 -0.05
N ILE A 145 -5.28 7.25 1.16
CA ILE A 145 -5.47 6.44 2.37
C ILE A 145 -6.97 6.29 2.67
N ALA A 146 -7.74 7.38 2.64
CA ALA A 146 -9.18 7.32 2.90
C ALA A 146 -9.94 6.57 1.79
N TRP A 147 -9.55 6.77 0.53
CA TRP A 147 -10.19 6.12 -0.62
C TRP A 147 -9.97 4.61 -0.63
N SER A 148 -8.73 4.16 -0.38
CA SER A 148 -8.38 2.74 -0.32
C SER A 148 -8.91 2.08 0.97
N GLY A 149 -9.01 2.83 2.07
CA GLY A 149 -9.57 2.37 3.33
C GLY A 149 -11.10 2.29 3.39
N LYS A 150 -11.83 2.73 2.36
CA LYS A 150 -13.30 2.82 2.38
C LYS A 150 -13.98 1.45 2.45
N ARG A 151 -15.01 1.28 3.29
CA ARG A 151 -15.80 0.05 3.36
C ARG A 151 -16.39 -0.30 1.98
N GLY A 152 -16.22 -1.54 1.55
CA GLY A 152 -16.65 -2.03 0.25
C GLY A 152 -15.64 -1.84 -0.88
N ARG A 153 -14.46 -1.23 -0.62
CA ARG A 153 -13.35 -1.20 -1.56
C ARG A 153 -12.90 -2.63 -1.90
N THR A 154 -12.76 -2.94 -3.18
CA THR A 154 -12.30 -4.26 -3.63
C THR A 154 -10.85 -4.24 -4.06
N TYR A 155 -10.25 -5.44 -4.14
CA TYR A 155 -8.89 -5.59 -4.63
C TYR A 155 -8.77 -5.23 -6.12
N GLU A 156 -9.75 -5.61 -6.96
CA GLU A 156 -9.75 -5.21 -8.37
C GLU A 156 -9.68 -3.69 -8.55
N GLU A 157 -10.46 -2.93 -7.76
CA GLU A 157 -10.44 -1.46 -7.83
C GLU A 157 -9.06 -0.88 -7.48
N ILE A 158 -8.34 -1.51 -6.53
CA ILE A 158 -6.95 -1.13 -6.20
C ILE A 158 -6.02 -1.39 -7.40
N CYS A 159 -6.10 -2.57 -8.02
CA CYS A 159 -5.28 -2.93 -9.17
C CYS A 159 -5.53 -2.03 -10.38
N GLU A 160 -6.79 -1.68 -10.64
CA GLU A 160 -7.15 -0.75 -11.71
C GLU A 160 -6.53 0.63 -11.49
N VAL A 161 -6.66 1.19 -10.27
CA VAL A 161 -6.08 2.50 -9.96
C VAL A 161 -4.56 2.48 -10.07
N LEU A 162 -3.89 1.42 -9.61
CA LEU A 162 -2.43 1.27 -9.77
C LEU A 162 -2.03 1.23 -11.24
N THR A 163 -2.79 0.51 -12.06
CA THR A 163 -2.53 0.37 -13.51
C THR A 163 -2.72 1.72 -14.23
N GLU A 164 -3.81 2.42 -13.93
CA GLU A 164 -4.09 3.74 -14.47
C GLU A 164 -3.07 4.77 -14.02
N ALA A 165 -2.64 4.73 -12.75
CA ALA A 165 -1.63 5.64 -12.22
C ALA A 165 -0.26 5.39 -12.88
N ALA A 166 0.11 4.14 -13.13
CA ALA A 166 1.34 3.80 -13.85
C ALA A 166 1.30 4.25 -15.31
N ALA A 167 0.13 4.11 -15.97
CA ALA A 167 -0.07 4.63 -17.32
C ALA A 167 0.00 6.16 -17.35
N PHE A 168 -0.69 6.84 -16.41
CA PHE A 168 -0.64 8.29 -16.25
C PHE A 168 0.80 8.78 -16.05
N ALA A 169 1.57 8.11 -15.19
CA ALA A 169 2.96 8.47 -14.94
C ALA A 169 3.85 8.35 -16.18
N ARG A 170 3.69 7.27 -16.97
CA ARG A 170 4.44 7.12 -18.23
C ARG A 170 4.04 8.14 -19.29
N THR A 171 2.76 8.49 -19.38
CA THR A 171 2.26 9.40 -20.41
C THR A 171 2.61 10.85 -20.11
N HIS A 172 2.58 11.25 -18.83
CA HIS A 172 2.64 12.66 -18.45
C HIS A 172 3.85 13.05 -17.60
N GLY A 173 4.61 12.07 -17.08
CA GLY A 173 5.77 12.34 -16.27
C GLY A 173 6.97 12.84 -17.08
N PRO A 174 7.95 13.48 -16.40
CA PRO A 174 9.20 13.89 -17.02
C PRO A 174 9.88 12.72 -17.70
N ALA A 175 10.40 12.96 -18.91
CA ALA A 175 11.31 12.02 -19.56
C ALA A 175 12.65 12.01 -18.81
N VAL A 176 13.31 10.85 -18.80
CA VAL A 176 14.71 10.75 -18.40
C VAL A 176 15.52 11.60 -19.40
N ALA A 177 16.29 12.56 -18.89
CA ALA A 177 17.16 13.41 -19.70
C ALA A 177 18.37 12.65 -20.24
#